data_AF-A0A848DB98-F1
#
_entry.id   AF-A0A848DB98-F1
#
_cell.length_a   1.000
_cell.length_b   1.000
_cell.length_c   1.000
_cell.angle_alpha   90.00
_cell.angle_beta   90.00
_cell.angle_gamma   90.00
#
_symmetry.space_group_name_H-M   'P 1'
#
loop_
_entity.id
_entity.type
_entity.pdbx_description
1 polymer ?
#
loop_
_entity_poly.entity_id
_entity_poly.type
_entity_poly.pdbx_seq_one_letter_code
_entity_poly.pdbx_strand_id
1 'polypeptide(L)'
;MNHDSSKFYKSRLYTGLPTEKRVKFVENKITKENINKVFCKSSEKMKELPDNSVHLMITSPPYNVGKEYDENLSLQEYRDFLSRVWKDVHRVLVPGGRVCINIANLGRKPYIPLHIFIIEDMLKLGFLMRGEVIWNKAASASPSTAWGSWLSAKNPVLRDIHEYILVFSKDTFSRENHNNEKATMTRDEFLELTKSIWTFRAESARKIGHPAPFPVELPLRCIKLYTFENDVVLDPFMGSGTVAVAALMENRKFVGYDIEEEYVTIAEKRIKDILDKQKQRKINEIIH
;
A
#
# COMPACT_ATOMS: atom_id res chain seq x y z
N MET A 1 -6.88 21.91 -24.96
CA MET A 1 -6.59 21.09 -26.15
C MET A 1 -6.32 19.68 -25.67
N ASN A 2 -7.19 18.71 -25.97
CA ASN A 2 -6.88 17.31 -25.70
C ASN A 2 -5.84 16.86 -26.73
N HIS A 3 -4.61 16.63 -26.28
CA HIS A 3 -3.55 16.09 -27.11
C HIS A 3 -3.72 14.57 -27.19
N ASP A 4 -3.94 14.02 -28.38
CA ASP A 4 -3.97 12.56 -28.58
C ASP A 4 -2.56 11.99 -28.43
N SER A 5 -2.29 11.45 -27.25
CA SER A 5 -1.00 10.84 -26.88
C SER A 5 -0.85 9.39 -27.36
N SER A 6 -1.81 8.84 -28.11
CA SER A 6 -1.82 7.43 -28.55
C SER A 6 -0.55 7.03 -29.29
N LYS A 7 0.05 7.93 -30.08
CA LYS A 7 1.28 7.65 -30.84
C LYS A 7 2.49 7.45 -29.92
N PHE A 8 2.56 8.17 -28.80
CA PHE A 8 3.66 8.06 -27.83
C PHE A 8 3.61 6.70 -27.11
N TYR A 9 2.44 6.31 -26.63
CA TYR A 9 2.23 5.03 -25.93
C TYR A 9 2.29 3.80 -26.86
N LYS A 10 2.16 3.99 -28.18
CA LYS A 10 2.37 2.94 -29.20
C LYS A 10 3.82 2.86 -29.71
N SER A 11 4.73 3.65 -29.14
CA SER A 11 6.14 3.63 -29.56
C SER A 11 6.85 2.34 -29.14
N ARG A 12 7.96 2.02 -29.83
CA ARG A 12 8.77 0.83 -29.52
C ARG A 12 9.28 0.79 -28.08
N LEU A 13 9.39 1.94 -27.41
CA LEU A 13 9.78 2.06 -26.00
C LEU A 13 8.89 1.22 -25.07
N TYR A 14 7.60 1.06 -25.41
CA TYR A 14 6.64 0.30 -24.61
C TYR A 14 6.56 -1.19 -24.96
N THR A 15 7.39 -1.67 -25.89
CA THR A 15 7.36 -3.07 -26.33
C THR A 15 7.76 -3.99 -25.17
N GLY A 16 6.96 -5.01 -24.90
CA GLY A 16 7.21 -5.99 -23.83
C GLY A 16 6.73 -5.56 -22.44
N LEU A 17 6.22 -4.33 -22.29
CA LEU A 17 5.56 -3.90 -21.06
C LEU A 17 4.07 -4.31 -21.08
N PRO A 18 3.47 -4.58 -19.91
CA PRO A 18 2.02 -4.72 -19.78
C PRO A 18 1.30 -3.47 -20.32
N THR A 19 0.28 -3.69 -21.15
CA THR A 19 -0.55 -2.62 -21.71
C THR A 19 -1.97 -2.71 -21.19
N GLU A 20 -2.69 -1.58 -21.20
CA GLU A 20 -4.11 -1.56 -20.88
C GLU A 20 -4.91 -2.56 -21.73
N LYS A 21 -5.88 -3.20 -21.08
CA LYS A 21 -6.82 -4.12 -21.69
C LYS A 21 -8.20 -3.48 -21.71
N ARG A 22 -8.97 -3.74 -22.77
CA ARG A 22 -10.41 -3.45 -22.78
C ARG A 22 -11.12 -4.55 -22.01
N VAL A 23 -11.43 -4.28 -20.75
CA VAL A 23 -12.11 -5.21 -19.85
C VAL A 23 -13.40 -4.60 -19.36
N LYS A 24 -14.45 -5.41 -19.24
CA LYS A 24 -15.69 -5.00 -18.58
C LYS A 24 -15.42 -4.93 -17.07
N PHE A 25 -15.87 -3.85 -16.42
CA PHE A 25 -15.81 -3.77 -14.98
C PHE A 25 -16.67 -4.88 -14.34
N VAL A 26 -16.11 -5.54 -13.33
CA VAL A 26 -16.77 -6.57 -12.53
C VAL A 26 -16.37 -6.34 -11.08
N GLU A 27 -17.35 -6.36 -10.20
CA GLU A 27 -17.17 -6.28 -8.75
C GLU A 27 -18.00 -7.38 -8.08
N ASN A 28 -17.33 -8.38 -7.50
CA ASN A 28 -17.96 -9.44 -6.75
C ASN A 28 -18.05 -9.06 -5.27
N LYS A 29 -19.19 -9.35 -4.65
CA LYS A 29 -19.45 -8.96 -3.26
C LYS A 29 -18.70 -9.86 -2.28
N ILE A 30 -18.00 -9.24 -1.34
CA ILE A 30 -17.47 -9.90 -0.13
C ILE A 30 -18.62 -10.14 0.83
N THR A 31 -18.65 -11.31 1.46
CA THR A 31 -19.71 -11.65 2.43
C THR A 31 -19.60 -10.79 3.69
N LYS A 32 -20.70 -10.65 4.44
CA LYS A 32 -20.74 -9.83 5.66
C LYS A 32 -19.80 -10.35 6.75
N GLU A 33 -19.51 -11.65 6.74
CA GLU A 33 -18.64 -12.32 7.71
C GLU A 33 -17.15 -12.08 7.43
N ASN A 34 -16.80 -11.68 6.20
CA ASN A 34 -15.42 -11.50 5.74
C ASN A 34 -15.02 -10.04 5.55
N ILE A 35 -15.98 -9.12 5.49
CA ILE A 35 -15.72 -7.68 5.37
C ILE A 35 -15.40 -7.05 6.73
N ASN A 36 -14.56 -6.01 6.75
CA ASN A 36 -14.08 -5.33 7.96
C ASN A 36 -13.43 -6.29 8.96
N LYS A 37 -12.62 -7.22 8.44
CA LYS A 37 -12.02 -8.30 9.20
C LYS A 37 -10.50 -8.37 9.00
N VAL A 38 -9.80 -8.70 10.08
CA VAL A 38 -8.40 -9.14 10.04
C VAL A 38 -8.39 -10.65 10.21
N PHE A 39 -7.77 -11.36 9.28
CA PHE A 39 -7.60 -12.81 9.35
C PHE A 39 -6.20 -13.15 9.88
N CYS A 40 -6.14 -13.95 10.95
CA CYS A 40 -4.90 -14.48 11.49
C CYS A 40 -4.40 -15.69 10.67
N LYS A 41 -3.87 -15.44 9.47
CA LYS A 41 -3.31 -16.44 8.54
C LYS A 41 -2.58 -15.80 7.37
N SER A 42 -1.81 -16.61 6.63
CA SER A 42 -1.10 -16.17 5.42
C SER A 42 -2.04 -15.61 4.34
N SER A 43 -1.59 -14.52 3.71
CA SER A 43 -2.21 -13.85 2.57
C SER A 43 -1.82 -14.43 1.21
N GLU A 44 -0.98 -15.47 1.16
CA GLU A 44 -0.60 -16.14 -0.09
C GLU A 44 -1.80 -16.81 -0.79
N LYS A 45 -2.89 -17.07 -0.05
CA LYS A 45 -4.18 -17.57 -0.56
C LYS A 45 -5.36 -16.97 0.20
N MET A 46 -5.93 -15.90 -0.32
CA MET A 46 -7.09 -15.17 0.21
C MET A 46 -8.42 -15.82 -0.24
N LYS A 47 -8.64 -17.08 0.16
CA LYS A 47 -9.83 -17.87 -0.23
C LYS A 47 -11.17 -17.24 0.21
N GLU A 48 -11.13 -16.37 1.21
CA GLU A 48 -12.28 -15.66 1.76
C GLU A 48 -12.75 -14.52 0.86
N LEU A 49 -11.91 -14.12 -0.11
CA LEU A 49 -12.15 -13.04 -1.04
C LEU A 49 -12.45 -13.60 -2.44
N PRO A 50 -13.63 -13.29 -3.01
CA PRO A 50 -13.91 -13.55 -4.41
C PRO A 50 -12.95 -12.79 -5.32
N ASP A 51 -12.80 -13.25 -6.56
CA ASP A 51 -12.10 -12.51 -7.60
C ASP A 51 -12.75 -11.13 -7.79
N ASN A 52 -11.99 -10.09 -8.11
CA ASN A 52 -12.51 -8.75 -8.36
C ASN A 52 -13.46 -8.23 -7.26
N SER A 53 -13.05 -8.28 -5.99
CA SER A 53 -13.87 -7.89 -4.83
C SER A 53 -13.27 -6.77 -3.97
N VAL A 54 -12.01 -6.40 -4.21
CA VAL A 54 -11.34 -5.29 -3.50
C VAL A 54 -10.92 -4.17 -4.45
N HIS A 55 -10.80 -2.97 -3.92
CA HIS A 55 -10.74 -1.72 -4.68
C HIS A 55 -9.34 -1.10 -4.71
N LEU A 56 -8.65 -1.22 -3.59
CA LEU A 56 -7.29 -0.72 -3.38
C LEU A 56 -6.57 -1.71 -2.45
N MET A 57 -5.34 -2.08 -2.79
CA MET A 57 -4.42 -2.72 -1.85
C MET A 57 -3.39 -1.69 -1.38
N ILE A 58 -3.18 -1.61 -0.07
CA ILE A 58 -2.10 -0.80 0.53
C ILE A 58 -1.35 -1.69 1.49
N THR A 59 -0.02 -1.70 1.39
CA THR A 59 0.78 -2.46 2.34
C THR A 59 2.22 -1.98 2.44
N SER A 60 2.91 -2.50 3.46
CA SER A 60 4.36 -2.45 3.59
C SER A 60 4.81 -3.86 3.92
N PRO A 61 5.34 -4.63 2.96
CA PRO A 61 5.70 -6.02 3.20
C PRO A 61 6.80 -6.14 4.27
N PRO A 62 6.93 -7.31 4.94
CA PRO A 62 8.08 -7.58 5.79
C PRO A 62 9.37 -7.45 4.97
N TYR A 63 10.44 -6.94 5.57
CA TYR A 63 11.68 -6.62 4.84
C TYR A 63 12.71 -7.76 4.86
N ASN A 64 12.42 -8.87 5.57
CA ASN A 64 13.30 -10.03 5.62
C ASN A 64 14.73 -9.65 6.11
N VAL A 65 14.81 -8.78 7.12
CA VAL A 65 16.06 -8.22 7.67
C VAL A 65 16.32 -8.65 9.11
N GLY A 66 15.85 -9.84 9.48
CA GLY A 66 16.20 -10.47 10.76
C GLY A 66 15.61 -9.75 11.99
N LYS A 67 14.43 -9.13 11.86
CA LYS A 67 13.61 -8.87 13.05
C LYS A 67 13.09 -10.21 13.59
N GLU A 68 12.64 -10.27 14.84
CA GLU A 68 12.25 -11.53 15.51
C GLU A 68 11.18 -12.36 14.75
N TYR A 69 10.47 -11.75 13.80
CA TYR A 69 9.43 -12.33 12.95
C TYR A 69 9.84 -12.53 11.48
N ASP A 70 11.05 -12.13 11.07
CA ASP A 70 11.52 -12.29 9.68
C ASP A 70 12.19 -13.67 9.52
N GLU A 71 11.77 -14.44 8.53
CA GLU A 71 12.49 -15.62 8.06
C GLU A 71 13.87 -15.22 7.48
N ASN A 72 14.83 -16.16 7.42
CA ASN A 72 16.16 -15.91 6.83
C ASN A 72 16.17 -16.24 5.33
N LEU A 73 15.29 -15.60 4.55
CA LEU A 73 15.16 -15.89 3.12
C LEU A 73 16.29 -15.27 2.30
N SER A 74 16.68 -15.94 1.22
CA SER A 74 17.42 -15.30 0.14
C SER A 74 16.56 -14.26 -0.59
N LEU A 75 17.18 -13.36 -1.36
CA LEU A 75 16.45 -12.38 -2.17
C LEU A 75 15.46 -13.05 -3.13
N GLN A 76 15.82 -14.19 -3.72
CA GLN A 76 14.93 -14.91 -4.64
C GLN A 76 13.73 -15.51 -3.89
N GLU A 77 13.96 -16.17 -2.76
CA GLU A 77 12.87 -16.73 -1.95
C GLU A 77 11.91 -15.64 -1.44
N TYR A 78 12.46 -14.49 -1.04
CA TYR A 78 11.66 -13.32 -0.66
C TYR A 78 10.80 -12.80 -1.82
N ARG A 79 11.38 -12.67 -3.02
CA ARG A 79 10.63 -12.29 -4.24
C ARG A 79 9.55 -13.30 -4.57
N ASP A 80 9.84 -14.60 -4.47
CA ASP A 80 8.88 -15.66 -4.76
C ASP A 80 7.72 -15.65 -3.75
N PHE A 81 8.02 -15.40 -2.47
CA PHE A 81 7.00 -15.19 -1.43
C PHE A 81 6.08 -14.04 -1.76
N LEU A 82 6.63 -12.85 -2.01
CA LEU A 82 5.84 -11.68 -2.39
C LEU A 82 5.05 -11.93 -3.68
N SER A 83 5.64 -12.59 -4.67
CA SER A 83 4.97 -12.90 -5.93
C SER A 83 3.75 -13.80 -5.74
N ARG A 84 3.74 -14.71 -4.75
CA ARG A 84 2.55 -15.52 -4.43
C ARG A 84 1.43 -14.67 -3.86
N VAL A 85 1.75 -13.72 -2.97
CA VAL A 85 0.79 -12.74 -2.44
C VAL A 85 0.28 -11.81 -3.55
N TRP A 86 1.16 -11.24 -4.37
CA TRP A 86 0.80 -10.35 -5.47
C TRP A 86 -0.08 -11.03 -6.51
N LYS A 87 0.12 -12.32 -6.77
CA LYS A 87 -0.75 -13.11 -7.65
C LYS A 87 -2.18 -13.15 -7.12
N ASP A 88 -2.36 -13.34 -5.82
CA ASP A 88 -3.69 -13.38 -5.23
C ASP A 88 -4.30 -11.98 -5.10
N VAL A 89 -3.49 -10.95 -4.82
CA VAL A 89 -3.90 -9.53 -4.94
C VAL A 89 -4.42 -9.24 -6.34
N HIS A 90 -3.71 -9.67 -7.39
CA HIS A 90 -4.17 -9.47 -8.77
C HIS A 90 -5.51 -10.15 -9.01
N ARG A 91 -5.75 -11.34 -8.44
CA ARG A 91 -7.04 -12.04 -8.54
C ARG A 91 -8.17 -11.25 -7.88
N VAL A 92 -7.98 -10.81 -6.64
CA VAL A 92 -9.05 -10.17 -5.85
C VAL A 92 -9.29 -8.70 -6.21
N LEU A 93 -8.33 -7.99 -6.81
CA LEU A 93 -8.49 -6.58 -7.17
C LEU A 93 -9.49 -6.43 -8.33
N VAL A 94 -10.38 -5.44 -8.30
CA VAL A 94 -11.28 -5.12 -9.42
C VAL A 94 -10.50 -4.59 -10.63
N PRO A 95 -11.03 -4.71 -11.86
CA PRO A 95 -10.48 -3.99 -13.01
C PRO A 95 -10.36 -2.49 -12.73
N GLY A 96 -9.18 -1.91 -12.95
CA GLY A 96 -8.91 -0.52 -12.60
C GLY A 96 -8.61 -0.27 -11.12
N GLY A 97 -8.73 -1.27 -10.26
CA GLY A 97 -8.30 -1.19 -8.87
C GLY A 97 -6.81 -0.92 -8.75
N ARG A 98 -6.40 -0.36 -7.61
CA ARG A 98 -5.05 0.14 -7.39
C ARG A 98 -4.27 -0.66 -6.37
N VAL A 99 -2.95 -0.55 -6.45
CA VAL A 99 -1.99 -1.12 -5.51
C VAL A 99 -1.04 -0.02 -5.09
N CYS A 100 -0.83 0.15 -3.79
CA CYS A 100 0.18 1.03 -3.19
C CYS A 100 1.09 0.20 -2.28
N ILE A 101 2.38 0.07 -2.65
CA ILE A 101 3.36 -0.70 -1.87
C ILE A 101 4.40 0.27 -1.31
N ASN A 102 4.43 0.43 0.01
CA ASN A 102 5.52 1.14 0.70
C ASN A 102 6.75 0.21 0.82
N ILE A 103 7.89 0.65 0.29
CA ILE A 103 9.13 -0.13 0.34
C ILE A 103 10.36 0.78 0.52
N ALA A 104 11.21 0.42 1.46
CA ALA A 104 12.59 0.90 1.59
C ALA A 104 13.58 -0.01 0.83
N ASN A 105 14.67 0.59 0.34
CA ASN A 105 15.81 -0.19 -0.11
C ASN A 105 16.67 -0.64 1.08
N LEU A 106 17.43 -1.71 0.89
CA LEU A 106 18.17 -2.36 1.96
C LEU A 106 19.67 -2.34 1.73
N GLY A 107 20.42 -2.45 2.82
CA GLY A 107 21.87 -2.53 2.78
C GLY A 107 22.54 -1.23 2.34
N ARG A 108 23.86 -1.21 2.48
CA ARG A 108 24.73 -0.08 2.08
C ARG A 108 25.93 -0.57 1.27
N LYS A 109 26.32 -1.83 1.45
CA LYS A 109 27.47 -2.47 0.80
C LYS A 109 27.31 -4.01 0.86
N PRO A 110 26.66 -4.65 -0.13
CA PRO A 110 26.00 -4.04 -1.29
C PRO A 110 24.70 -3.31 -0.92
N TYR A 111 24.25 -2.43 -1.80
CA TYR A 111 22.91 -1.84 -1.77
C TYR A 111 21.94 -2.72 -2.55
N ILE A 112 20.76 -2.96 -1.98
CA ILE A 112 19.72 -3.81 -2.55
C ILE A 112 18.52 -2.91 -2.89
N PRO A 113 18.30 -2.62 -4.19
CA PRO A 113 17.20 -1.78 -4.63
C PRO A 113 15.88 -2.58 -4.69
N LEU A 114 15.32 -2.93 -3.53
CA LEU A 114 14.08 -3.74 -3.43
C LEU A 114 12.94 -3.21 -4.31
N HIS A 115 12.77 -1.89 -4.39
CA HIS A 115 11.75 -1.28 -5.24
C HIS A 115 11.83 -1.75 -6.71
N ILE A 116 13.02 -1.90 -7.29
CA ILE A 116 13.21 -2.36 -8.67
C ILE A 116 12.71 -3.80 -8.84
N PHE A 117 13.11 -4.69 -7.93
CA PHE A 117 12.71 -6.10 -7.99
C PHE A 117 11.20 -6.27 -7.86
N ILE A 118 10.57 -5.50 -6.96
CA ILE A 118 9.11 -5.49 -6.82
C ILE A 118 8.44 -4.95 -8.09
N ILE A 119 8.95 -3.88 -8.70
CA ILE A 119 8.43 -3.36 -9.98
C ILE A 119 8.48 -4.45 -11.05
N GLU A 120 9.63 -5.12 -11.23
CA GLU A 120 9.77 -6.21 -12.21
C GLU A 120 8.74 -7.31 -11.99
N ASP A 121 8.56 -7.75 -10.75
CA ASP A 121 7.66 -8.86 -10.42
C ASP A 121 6.19 -8.48 -10.60
N MET A 122 5.81 -7.25 -10.22
CA MET A 122 4.48 -6.71 -10.47
C MET A 122 4.17 -6.62 -11.98
N LEU A 123 5.12 -6.15 -12.79
CA LEU A 123 4.97 -6.09 -14.25
C LEU A 123 4.84 -7.49 -14.86
N LYS A 124 5.64 -8.48 -14.41
CA LYS A 124 5.52 -9.88 -14.88
C LYS A 124 4.16 -10.49 -14.55
N LEU A 125 3.56 -10.11 -13.42
CA LEU A 125 2.21 -10.54 -13.02
C LEU A 125 1.08 -9.82 -13.80
N GLY A 126 1.43 -8.85 -14.66
CA GLY A 126 0.48 -8.14 -15.52
C GLY A 126 -0.11 -6.87 -14.91
N PHE A 127 0.41 -6.40 -13.78
CA PHE A 127 0.06 -5.08 -13.27
C PHE A 127 0.61 -3.98 -14.17
N LEU A 128 -0.12 -2.88 -14.24
CA LEU A 128 0.27 -1.67 -14.96
C LEU A 128 0.90 -0.69 -13.97
N MET A 129 2.16 -0.35 -14.15
CA MET A 129 2.79 0.67 -13.31
C MET A 129 2.20 2.05 -13.64
N ARG A 130 1.64 2.71 -12.63
CA ARG A 130 1.12 4.08 -12.74
C ARG A 130 2.20 5.11 -12.47
N GLY A 131 3.09 4.80 -11.53
CA GLY A 131 4.17 5.69 -11.11
C GLY A 131 4.64 5.32 -9.70
N GLU A 132 5.45 6.20 -9.14
CA GLU A 132 5.96 6.08 -7.78
C GLU A 132 5.89 7.43 -7.07
N VAL A 133 5.71 7.37 -5.76
CA VAL A 133 5.82 8.53 -4.88
C VAL A 133 7.02 8.32 -3.96
N ILE A 134 7.84 9.36 -3.84
CA ILE A 134 8.94 9.42 -2.88
C ILE A 134 8.37 9.96 -1.57
N TRP A 135 8.26 9.09 -0.57
CA TRP A 135 7.96 9.54 0.78
C TRP A 135 9.25 10.03 1.44
N ASN A 136 9.43 11.35 1.45
CA ASN A 136 10.46 12.01 2.23
C ASN A 136 10.02 12.01 3.70
N LYS A 137 10.79 11.34 4.56
CA LYS A 137 10.46 11.17 5.99
C LYS A 137 10.63 12.46 6.80
N ALA A 138 10.77 13.62 6.15
CA ALA A 138 11.24 14.90 6.70
C ALA A 138 12.56 14.71 7.47
N ALA A 139 13.05 15.70 8.22
CA ALA A 139 14.35 15.68 8.94
C ALA A 139 14.53 14.54 9.98
N SER A 140 13.65 13.54 10.00
CA SER A 140 13.72 12.27 10.75
C SER A 140 14.82 11.32 10.27
N ALA A 141 15.61 11.70 9.26
CA ALA A 141 16.78 10.95 8.84
C ALA A 141 17.69 10.70 10.04
N SER A 142 17.80 9.45 10.46
CA SER A 142 18.73 9.03 11.52
C SER A 142 20.11 9.65 11.27
N PRO A 143 20.78 10.22 12.29
CA PRO A 143 22.11 10.82 12.15
C PRO A 143 23.21 9.81 11.81
N SER A 144 22.85 8.55 11.49
CA SER A 144 23.71 7.48 10.99
C SER A 144 24.40 7.87 9.67
N THR A 145 25.42 8.71 9.80
CA THR A 145 26.49 8.87 8.83
C THR A 145 27.37 7.62 8.90
N ALA A 146 27.81 7.12 7.75
CA ALA A 146 28.87 6.12 7.73
C ALA A 146 30.18 6.81 8.14
N TRP A 147 30.51 6.78 9.43
CA TRP A 147 31.70 7.42 9.99
C TRP A 147 33.01 6.97 9.32
N GLY A 148 33.05 5.76 8.75
CA GLY A 148 34.22 5.21 8.05
C GLY A 148 34.65 5.96 6.77
N SER A 149 33.82 6.89 6.26
CA SER A 149 34.13 7.77 5.14
C SER A 149 33.83 9.24 5.46
N TRP A 150 33.81 9.61 6.75
CA TRP A 150 33.50 10.98 7.17
C TRP A 150 34.44 11.98 6.49
N LEU A 151 33.87 12.96 5.78
CA LEU A 151 34.58 13.95 4.96
C LEU A 151 35.57 13.35 3.94
N SER A 152 35.34 12.11 3.51
CA SER A 152 36.21 11.39 2.58
C SER A 152 35.48 11.00 1.31
N ALA A 153 36.08 11.32 0.16
CA ALA A 153 35.62 10.87 -1.14
C ALA A 153 35.90 9.37 -1.41
N LYS A 154 36.57 8.65 -0.50
CA LYS A 154 36.95 7.24 -0.69
C LYS A 154 35.75 6.32 -0.92
N ASN A 155 34.68 6.49 -0.14
CA ASN A 155 33.46 5.69 -0.23
C ASN A 155 32.31 6.31 0.58
N PRO A 156 31.85 7.54 0.28
CA PRO A 156 30.73 8.15 0.99
C PRO A 156 29.46 7.30 0.83
N VAL A 157 28.81 6.98 1.94
CA VAL A 157 27.54 6.25 1.93
C VAL A 157 26.38 7.22 2.06
N LEU A 158 25.42 7.13 1.14
CA LEU A 158 24.22 7.95 1.16
C LEU A 158 23.35 7.62 2.38
N ARG A 159 22.66 8.65 2.88
CA ARG A 159 21.67 8.50 3.95
C ARG A 159 20.31 8.33 3.31
N ASP A 160 19.67 7.17 3.51
CA ASP A 160 18.31 6.95 3.04
C ASP A 160 17.34 7.77 3.89
N ILE A 161 16.84 8.86 3.32
CA ILE A 161 15.88 9.77 3.97
C ILE A 161 14.45 9.57 3.47
N HIS A 162 14.27 8.62 2.55
CA HIS A 162 13.00 8.36 1.89
C HIS A 162 12.69 6.88 1.79
N GLU A 163 11.43 6.62 1.49
CA GLU A 163 10.91 5.31 1.06
C GLU A 163 10.10 5.52 -0.24
N TYR A 164 9.86 4.43 -0.95
CA TYR A 164 9.08 4.44 -2.19
C TYR A 164 7.67 3.97 -1.90
N ILE A 165 6.68 4.66 -2.46
CA ILE A 165 5.31 4.16 -2.54
C ILE A 165 5.06 3.87 -4.02
N LEU A 166 5.12 2.60 -4.37
CA LEU A 166 4.94 2.14 -5.74
C LEU A 166 3.45 2.02 -6.04
N VAL A 167 3.01 2.59 -7.17
CA VAL A 167 1.60 2.63 -7.55
C VAL A 167 1.36 1.82 -8.81
N PHE A 168 0.46 0.84 -8.73
CA PHE A 168 0.06 0.01 -9.87
C PHE A 168 -1.46 -0.04 -10.05
N SER A 169 -1.88 -0.52 -11.21
CA SER A 169 -3.28 -0.76 -11.58
C SER A 169 -3.45 -2.16 -12.17
N LYS A 170 -4.62 -2.77 -11.96
CA LYS A 170 -4.99 -4.02 -12.64
C LYS A 170 -5.74 -3.74 -13.94
N ASP A 171 -5.30 -4.37 -15.02
CA ASP A 171 -5.90 -4.42 -16.37
C ASP A 171 -6.10 -3.08 -17.10
N THR A 172 -6.55 -2.01 -16.44
CA THR A 172 -6.72 -0.67 -17.01
C THR A 172 -6.32 0.41 -16.00
N PHE A 173 -5.92 1.57 -16.52
CA PHE A 173 -5.61 2.76 -15.73
C PHE A 173 -6.85 3.50 -15.25
N SER A 174 -8.04 3.22 -15.76
CA SER A 174 -9.29 3.85 -15.33
C SER A 174 -10.11 2.90 -14.46
N ARG A 175 -10.91 3.44 -13.54
CA ARG A 175 -11.84 2.65 -12.72
C ARG A 175 -13.20 3.30 -12.76
N GLU A 176 -14.22 2.53 -13.08
CA GLU A 176 -15.61 2.99 -13.11
C GLU A 176 -16.14 3.17 -11.67
N ASN A 177 -17.05 4.13 -11.48
CA ASN A 177 -17.75 4.38 -10.21
C ASN A 177 -19.24 4.03 -10.37
N HIS A 178 -19.55 2.74 -10.49
CA HIS A 178 -20.92 2.30 -10.83
C HIS A 178 -21.96 2.67 -9.78
N ASN A 179 -21.57 2.66 -8.51
CA ASN A 179 -22.47 2.99 -7.40
C ASN A 179 -22.57 4.51 -7.18
N ASN A 180 -21.89 5.32 -8.00
CA ASN A 180 -21.80 6.77 -7.88
C ASN A 180 -21.40 7.20 -6.46
N GLU A 181 -20.49 6.44 -5.86
CA GLU A 181 -20.00 6.66 -4.50
C GLU A 181 -19.20 7.95 -4.43
N LYS A 182 -19.24 8.59 -3.27
CA LYS A 182 -18.65 9.91 -3.08
C LYS A 182 -17.12 9.84 -3.12
N ALA A 183 -16.50 10.73 -3.89
CA ALA A 183 -15.08 11.05 -3.73
C ALA A 183 -14.91 12.00 -2.53
N THR A 184 -14.05 11.66 -1.57
CA THR A 184 -13.90 12.43 -0.31
C THR A 184 -12.80 13.49 -0.34
N MET A 185 -12.07 13.60 -1.45
CA MET A 185 -10.94 14.49 -1.59
C MET A 185 -11.37 15.88 -2.06
N THR A 186 -10.85 16.92 -1.42
CA THR A 186 -11.00 18.31 -1.82
C THR A 186 -10.06 18.66 -2.98
N ARG A 187 -10.29 19.82 -3.63
CA ARG A 187 -9.43 20.32 -4.71
C ARG A 187 -7.97 20.49 -4.25
N ASP A 188 -7.75 21.06 -3.09
CA ASP A 188 -6.39 21.37 -2.62
C ASP A 188 -5.66 20.10 -2.18
N GLU A 189 -6.37 19.17 -1.53
CA GLU A 189 -5.85 17.82 -1.30
C GLU A 189 -5.47 17.14 -2.62
N PHE A 190 -6.31 17.22 -3.65
CA PHE A 190 -5.99 16.62 -4.95
C PHE A 190 -4.70 17.17 -5.54
N LEU A 191 -4.53 18.50 -5.56
CA LEU A 191 -3.32 19.14 -6.07
C LEU A 191 -2.06 18.78 -5.27
N GLU A 192 -2.20 18.59 -3.96
CA GLU A 192 -1.07 18.22 -3.09
C GLU A 192 -0.72 16.73 -3.22
N LEU A 193 -1.72 15.85 -3.14
CA LEU A 193 -1.53 14.41 -3.11
C LEU A 193 -1.12 13.84 -4.47
N THR A 194 -1.38 14.55 -5.58
CA THR A 194 -0.93 14.16 -6.92
C THR A 194 0.53 14.52 -7.22
N LYS A 195 1.25 15.16 -6.28
CA LYS A 195 2.70 15.35 -6.38
C LYS A 195 3.44 14.05 -6.13
N SER A 196 4.57 13.86 -6.81
CA SER A 196 5.41 12.66 -6.69
C SER A 196 6.32 12.65 -5.45
N ILE A 197 6.32 13.71 -4.64
CA ILE A 197 7.09 13.77 -3.39
C ILE A 197 6.14 14.13 -2.26
N TRP A 198 6.03 13.23 -1.27
CA TRP A 198 5.25 13.48 -0.05
C TRP A 198 6.20 13.67 1.12
N THR A 199 6.04 14.76 1.87
CA THR A 199 6.88 15.05 3.02
C THR A 199 6.06 14.99 4.30
N PHE A 200 6.31 13.99 5.15
CA PHE A 200 5.72 13.84 6.48
C PHE A 200 6.58 12.93 7.36
N ARG A 201 6.47 13.06 8.69
CA ARG A 201 7.32 12.34 9.64
C ARG A 201 6.91 10.88 9.78
N ALA A 202 7.87 10.00 10.09
CA ALA A 202 7.58 8.64 10.51
C ALA A 202 6.95 8.60 11.92
N GLU A 203 6.12 7.60 12.19
CA GLU A 203 5.58 7.35 13.52
C GLU A 203 6.59 6.58 14.40
N SER A 204 6.63 6.89 15.70
CA SER A 204 7.54 6.20 16.62
C SER A 204 7.00 4.82 17.01
N ALA A 205 7.77 3.76 16.76
CA ALA A 205 7.43 2.36 17.08
C ALA A 205 7.00 2.13 18.56
N ARG A 206 7.60 2.89 19.49
CA ARG A 206 7.36 2.79 20.95
C ARG A 206 5.93 3.12 21.38
N LYS A 207 5.15 3.83 20.56
CA LYS A 207 3.78 4.25 20.90
C LYS A 207 2.72 3.18 20.57
N ILE A 208 3.04 2.23 19.69
CA ILE A 208 2.05 1.31 19.09
C ILE A 208 2.27 -0.14 19.53
N GLY A 209 3.42 -0.48 20.11
CA GLY A 209 3.76 -1.87 20.46
C GLY A 209 4.10 -2.72 19.24
N HIS A 210 4.35 -2.07 18.09
CA HIS A 210 4.76 -2.72 16.86
C HIS A 210 6.12 -2.16 16.42
N PRO A 211 7.08 -3.01 16.02
CA PRO A 211 8.46 -2.58 15.78
C PRO A 211 8.63 -1.69 14.54
N ALA A 212 7.69 -1.68 13.59
CA ALA A 212 7.76 -0.77 12.43
C ALA A 212 6.40 -0.50 11.72
N PRO A 213 5.43 0.20 12.34
CA PRO A 213 4.29 0.70 11.59
C PRO A 213 4.70 1.90 10.73
N PHE A 214 4.31 1.93 9.46
CA PHE A 214 4.29 3.18 8.70
C PHE A 214 3.19 4.10 9.27
N PRO A 215 3.34 5.44 9.19
CA PRO A 215 2.39 6.38 9.78
C PRO A 215 1.03 6.30 9.09
N VAL A 216 -0.04 6.54 9.85
CA VAL A 216 -1.45 6.50 9.36
C VAL A 216 -1.70 7.49 8.22
N GLU A 217 -0.89 8.54 8.12
CA GLU A 217 -0.96 9.52 7.03
C GLU A 217 -0.74 8.91 5.63
N LEU A 218 0.20 7.97 5.49
CA LEU A 218 0.49 7.33 4.20
C LEU A 218 -0.73 6.61 3.60
N PRO A 219 -1.41 5.69 4.32
CA PRO A 219 -2.58 5.01 3.80
C PRO A 219 -3.75 5.97 3.63
N LEU A 220 -3.93 6.99 4.51
CA LEU A 220 -4.96 8.01 4.31
C LEU A 220 -4.82 8.72 2.96
N ARG A 221 -3.60 9.12 2.58
CA ARG A 221 -3.32 9.75 1.28
C ARG A 221 -3.66 8.81 0.13
N CYS A 222 -3.27 7.54 0.21
CA CYS A 222 -3.57 6.54 -0.81
C CYS A 222 -5.08 6.27 -0.95
N ILE A 223 -5.79 6.17 0.18
CA ILE A 223 -7.24 5.93 0.23
C ILE A 223 -7.98 7.10 -0.41
N LYS A 224 -7.66 8.35 -0.03
CA LYS A 224 -8.26 9.55 -0.64
C LYS A 224 -8.05 9.62 -2.15
N LEU A 225 -6.85 9.27 -2.64
CA LEU A 225 -6.53 9.31 -4.07
C LEU A 225 -7.23 8.23 -4.89
N TYR A 226 -7.36 7.02 -4.34
CA TYR A 226 -7.63 5.82 -5.14
C TYR A 226 -8.88 5.05 -4.75
N THR A 227 -9.72 5.60 -3.86
CA THR A 227 -10.99 4.99 -3.49
C THR A 227 -12.13 6.00 -3.41
N PHE A 228 -13.35 5.52 -3.59
CA PHE A 228 -14.57 6.21 -3.20
C PHE A 228 -15.00 5.76 -1.80
N GLU A 229 -15.98 6.42 -1.17
CA GLU A 229 -16.60 5.89 0.06
C GLU A 229 -17.10 4.46 -0.16
N ASN A 230 -17.16 3.66 0.92
CA ASN A 230 -17.62 2.27 0.92
C ASN A 230 -16.77 1.25 0.15
N ASP A 231 -15.78 1.68 -0.63
CA ASP A 231 -14.76 0.83 -1.25
C ASP A 231 -14.05 -0.03 -0.19
N VAL A 232 -13.49 -1.16 -0.66
CA VAL A 232 -12.77 -2.12 0.18
C VAL A 232 -11.26 -1.98 0.00
N VAL A 233 -10.56 -1.66 1.09
CA VAL A 233 -9.11 -1.56 1.15
C VAL A 233 -8.52 -2.87 1.70
N LEU A 234 -7.61 -3.48 0.95
CA LEU A 234 -6.91 -4.70 1.35
C LEU A 234 -5.52 -4.36 1.92
N ASP A 235 -5.15 -5.00 3.03
CA ASP A 235 -3.76 -5.09 3.47
C ASP A 235 -3.35 -6.58 3.67
N PRO A 236 -2.51 -7.16 2.79
CA PRO A 236 -2.03 -8.52 2.93
C PRO A 236 -1.00 -8.73 4.06
N PHE A 237 -0.51 -7.65 4.68
CA PHE A 237 0.46 -7.65 5.79
C PHE A 237 0.02 -6.64 6.86
N MET A 238 -1.15 -6.90 7.47
CA MET A 238 -1.92 -5.94 8.28
C MET A 238 -1.14 -5.38 9.47
N GLY A 239 -0.23 -6.17 10.06
CA GLY A 239 0.52 -5.85 11.27
C GLY A 239 -0.41 -5.29 12.34
N SER A 240 -0.03 -4.14 12.89
CA SER A 240 -0.82 -3.44 13.93
C SER A 240 -2.12 -2.77 13.45
N GLY A 241 -2.57 -2.94 12.21
CA GLY A 241 -3.88 -2.43 11.76
C GLY A 241 -3.90 -1.00 11.21
N THR A 242 -2.76 -0.44 10.81
CA THR A 242 -2.67 0.97 10.34
C THR A 242 -3.55 1.22 9.12
N VAL A 243 -3.60 0.31 8.15
CA VAL A 243 -4.45 0.45 6.96
C VAL A 243 -5.93 0.36 7.32
N ALA A 244 -6.32 -0.58 8.18
CA ALA A 244 -7.71 -0.70 8.65
C ALA A 244 -8.18 0.57 9.37
N VAL A 245 -7.34 1.12 10.25
CA VAL A 245 -7.62 2.39 10.94
C VAL A 245 -7.83 3.53 9.94
N ALA A 246 -6.95 3.67 8.94
CA ALA A 246 -7.07 4.70 7.91
C ALA A 246 -8.33 4.52 7.05
N ALA A 247 -8.68 3.29 6.69
CA ALA A 247 -9.90 2.97 5.95
C ALA A 247 -11.14 3.40 6.72
N LEU A 248 -11.23 3.04 8.00
CA LEU A 248 -12.36 3.43 8.84
C LEU A 248 -12.46 4.94 9.01
N MET A 249 -11.34 5.64 9.19
CA MET A 249 -11.32 7.11 9.32
C MET A 249 -11.89 7.82 8.09
N GLU A 250 -11.75 7.23 6.90
CA GLU A 250 -12.25 7.76 5.64
C GLU A 250 -13.55 7.07 5.18
N ASN A 251 -14.29 6.37 6.05
CA ASN A 251 -15.54 5.67 5.69
C ASN A 251 -15.37 4.63 4.55
N ARG A 252 -14.21 3.97 4.50
CA ARG A 252 -13.98 2.79 3.66
C ARG A 252 -14.10 1.52 4.51
N LYS A 253 -14.35 0.41 3.81
CA LYS A 253 -14.27 -0.93 4.38
C LYS A 253 -12.84 -1.44 4.25
N PHE A 254 -12.50 -2.47 5.03
CA PHE A 254 -11.19 -3.09 4.91
C PHE A 254 -11.27 -4.61 4.98
N VAL A 255 -10.22 -5.26 4.49
CA VAL A 255 -9.89 -6.65 4.80
C VAL A 255 -8.39 -6.71 4.98
N GLY A 256 -7.89 -7.52 5.90
CA GLY A 256 -6.47 -7.85 5.88
C GLY A 256 -6.10 -9.14 6.55
N TYR A 257 -4.81 -9.41 6.45
CA TYR A 257 -4.20 -10.68 6.80
C TYR A 257 -2.92 -10.42 7.55
N ASP A 258 -2.70 -11.15 8.62
CA ASP A 258 -1.41 -11.23 9.29
C ASP A 258 -1.24 -12.64 9.86
N ILE A 259 -0.01 -13.13 9.97
CA ILE A 259 0.27 -14.45 10.53
C ILE A 259 0.46 -14.40 12.05
N GLU A 260 0.82 -13.23 12.59
CA GLU A 260 1.14 -13.05 14.00
C GLU A 260 -0.11 -12.68 14.81
N GLU A 261 -0.56 -13.60 15.67
CA GLU A 261 -1.76 -13.42 16.50
C GLU A 261 -1.68 -12.18 17.40
N GLU A 262 -0.49 -11.84 17.91
CA GLU A 262 -0.27 -10.63 18.70
C GLU A 262 -0.58 -9.36 17.89
N TYR A 263 -0.14 -9.30 16.63
CA TYR A 263 -0.39 -8.16 15.75
C TYR A 263 -1.86 -8.06 15.37
N VAL A 264 -2.52 -9.19 15.09
CA VAL A 264 -3.97 -9.24 14.86
C VAL A 264 -4.73 -8.70 16.07
N THR A 265 -4.35 -9.11 17.29
CA THR A 265 -4.98 -8.63 18.53
C THR A 265 -4.81 -7.12 18.71
N ILE A 266 -3.61 -6.59 18.42
CA ILE A 266 -3.36 -5.13 18.45
C ILE A 266 -4.21 -4.41 17.40
N ALA A 267 -4.29 -4.94 16.19
CA ALA A 267 -5.09 -4.37 15.10
C ALA A 267 -6.57 -4.31 15.48
N GLU A 268 -7.14 -5.42 15.97
CA GLU A 268 -8.54 -5.52 16.38
C GLU A 268 -8.89 -4.51 17.50
N LYS A 269 -8.00 -4.34 18.48
CA LYS A 269 -8.17 -3.33 19.52
C LYS A 269 -8.24 -1.91 18.95
N ARG A 270 -7.29 -1.55 18.06
CA ARG A 270 -7.26 -0.23 17.42
C ARG A 270 -8.48 0.02 16.54
N ILE A 271 -8.92 -1.00 15.80
CA ILE A 271 -10.13 -0.98 14.98
C ILE A 271 -11.36 -0.70 15.85
N LYS A 272 -11.51 -1.44 16.96
CA LYS A 272 -12.61 -1.25 17.90
C LYS A 272 -12.65 0.17 18.46
N ASP A 273 -11.51 0.71 18.86
CA ASP A 273 -11.41 2.09 19.38
C ASP A 273 -11.92 3.14 18.37
N ILE A 274 -11.63 2.97 17.08
CA ILE A 274 -12.11 3.87 16.02
C ILE A 274 -13.62 3.72 15.83
N LEU A 275 -14.12 2.49 15.77
CA LEU A 275 -15.56 2.23 15.61
C LEU A 275 -16.37 2.80 16.78
N ASP A 276 -15.89 2.66 18.01
CA ASP A 276 -16.58 3.18 19.20
C ASP A 276 -16.57 4.72 19.21
N LYS A 277 -15.47 5.36 18.80
CA LYS A 277 -15.43 6.83 18.59
C LYS A 277 -16.41 7.30 17.53
N GLN A 278 -16.56 6.57 16.42
CA GLN A 278 -17.53 6.89 15.37
C GLN A 278 -18.97 6.76 15.86
N LYS A 279 -19.28 5.70 16.61
CA LYS A 279 -20.61 5.54 17.24
C LYS A 279 -20.91 6.71 18.18
N GLN A 280 -19.97 7.09 19.04
CA GLN A 280 -20.16 8.20 19.96
C GLN A 280 -20.40 9.53 19.24
N ARG A 281 -19.65 9.81 18.15
CA ARG A 281 -19.87 11.01 17.33
C ARG A 281 -21.28 11.02 16.74
N LYS A 282 -21.73 9.92 16.15
CA LYS A 282 -23.10 9.79 15.61
C LYS A 282 -24.17 10.00 16.67
N ILE A 283 -23.97 9.45 17.88
CA ILE A 283 -24.90 9.68 19.00
C ILE A 283 -24.96 11.17 19.36
N ASN A 284 -23.79 11.83 19.46
CA ASN A 284 -23.74 13.25 19.78
C ASN A 284 -24.40 14.12 18.71
N GLU A 285 -24.25 13.78 17.43
CA GLU A 285 -24.91 14.46 16.28
C GLU A 285 -26.43 14.26 16.25
N ILE A 286 -26.97 13.23 16.89
CA ILE A 286 -28.42 12.99 16.99
C ILE A 286 -29.02 13.74 18.19
N ILE A 287 -28.24 13.90 19.26
CA ILE A 287 -28.69 14.53 20.51
C ILE A 287 -28.63 16.08 20.44
N HIS A 288 -27.85 16.65 19.51
CA HIS A 288 -27.70 18.10 19.30
C HIS A 288 -28.35 18.52 17.98
#